data_AF-A0A954SNJ0-F1
#
_entry.id   AF-A0A954SNJ0-F1
#
_cell.length_a   1.000
_cell.length_b   1.000
_cell.length_c   1.000
_cell.angle_alpha   90.00
_cell.angle_beta   90.00
_cell.angle_gamma   90.00
#
_symmetry.space_group_name_H-M   'P 1'
#
loop_
_entity.id
_entity.type
_entity.pdbx_description
1 polymer ?
#
loop_
_entity_poly.entity_id
_entity_poly.type
_entity_poly.pdbx_seq_one_letter_code
_entity_poly.pdbx_strand_id
1 'polypeptide(L)'
;MLQKLWIVFRIPELRQKIVLTLILLAVYRLGYHIFLPIIDQETLAQSIQSQENNAIGRAMQVLQMFSASSVGMATIFGLGIMPYISASIVFQLLGSVYPPLEKLQKEGEAGRKKINEYTRYATVILAFGQSLMWIRSTNAIFSGASIVIPDFSGSFYLLSAALTMTAGTVL
;
A
#
# COMPACT_ATOMS: atom_id res chain seq x y z
N MET A 1 5.25 -21.08 -28.37
CA MET A 1 5.01 -20.51 -27.02
C MET A 1 3.62 -20.83 -26.46
N LEU A 2 2.54 -20.73 -27.26
CA LEU A 2 1.16 -21.03 -26.83
C LEU A 2 0.92 -22.46 -26.31
N GLN A 3 1.66 -23.46 -26.79
CA GLN A 3 1.58 -24.84 -26.26
C GLN A 3 2.01 -24.95 -24.79
N LYS A 4 2.93 -24.08 -24.32
CA LYS A 4 3.37 -24.07 -22.92
C LYS A 4 2.26 -23.56 -21.98
N LEU A 5 1.46 -22.60 -22.43
CA LEU A 5 0.26 -22.13 -21.71
C LEU A 5 -0.75 -23.26 -21.51
N TRP A 6 -0.94 -24.11 -22.52
CA TRP A 6 -1.87 -25.25 -22.44
C TRP A 6 -1.37 -26.36 -21.50
N ILE A 7 -0.05 -26.60 -21.44
CA ILE A 7 0.57 -27.57 -20.52
C ILE A 7 0.41 -27.14 -19.05
N VAL A 8 0.46 -25.83 -18.78
CA VAL A 8 0.27 -25.26 -17.44
C VAL A 8 -1.12 -25.58 -16.87
N PHE A 9 -2.17 -25.60 -17.71
CA PHE A 9 -3.53 -25.99 -17.29
C PHE A 9 -3.73 -27.50 -17.14
N ARG A 10 -2.85 -28.31 -17.72
CA ARG A 10 -2.93 -29.78 -17.67
C ARG A 10 -2.32 -30.35 -16.39
N ILE A 11 -1.35 -29.66 -15.78
CA ILE A 11 -0.70 -30.07 -14.54
C ILE A 11 -1.57 -29.63 -13.34
N PRO A 12 -2.07 -30.57 -12.52
CA PRO A 12 -3.00 -30.25 -11.43
C PRO A 12 -2.40 -29.30 -10.39
N GLU A 13 -1.11 -29.42 -10.08
CA GLU A 13 -0.40 -28.54 -9.13
C GLU A 13 -0.32 -27.09 -9.63
N LEU A 14 -0.03 -26.88 -10.93
CA LEU A 14 0.04 -25.55 -11.52
C LEU A 14 -1.34 -24.90 -11.58
N ARG A 15 -2.37 -25.67 -11.95
CA ARG A 15 -3.76 -25.20 -11.92
C ARG A 15 -4.18 -24.77 -10.52
N GLN A 16 -3.85 -25.54 -9.48
CA GLN A 16 -4.15 -25.17 -8.09
C GLN A 16 -3.46 -23.86 -7.70
N LYS A 17 -2.18 -23.67 -8.05
CA LYS A 17 -1.46 -22.41 -7.78
C LYS A 17 -2.08 -21.22 -8.52
N ILE A 18 -2.47 -21.38 -9.78
CA ILE A 18 -3.12 -20.30 -10.55
C ILE A 18 -4.47 -19.93 -9.96
N VAL A 19 -5.29 -20.91 -9.60
CA VAL A 19 -6.59 -20.68 -8.95
C VAL A 19 -6.40 -19.97 -7.60
N LEU A 20 -5.42 -20.40 -6.80
CA LEU A 20 -5.08 -19.73 -5.54
C LEU A 20 -4.70 -18.27 -5.76
N THR A 21 -3.82 -17.98 -6.74
CA THR A 21 -3.41 -16.61 -7.07
C THR A 21 -4.61 -15.78 -7.56
N LEU A 22 -5.49 -16.34 -8.38
CA LEU A 22 -6.71 -15.65 -8.83
C LEU A 22 -7.67 -15.35 -7.68
N ILE A 23 -7.83 -16.27 -6.72
CA ILE A 23 -8.62 -16.05 -5.52
C ILE A 23 -8.01 -14.93 -4.67
N LEU A 24 -6.69 -14.95 -4.44
CA LEU A 24 -5.98 -13.89 -3.71
C LEU A 24 -6.15 -12.51 -4.38
N LEU A 25 -6.03 -12.45 -5.71
CA LEU A 25 -6.28 -11.22 -6.47
C LEU A 25 -7.74 -10.76 -6.38
N ALA A 26 -8.70 -11.69 -6.38
CA ALA A 26 -10.12 -11.36 -6.20
C ALA A 26 -10.39 -10.80 -4.80
N VAL A 27 -9.81 -11.38 -3.74
CA VAL A 27 -9.92 -10.89 -2.36
C VAL A 27 -9.29 -9.51 -2.23
N TYR A 28 -8.10 -9.30 -2.78
CA TYR A 28 -7.45 -7.98 -2.82
C TYR A 28 -8.32 -6.95 -3.54
N ARG A 29 -8.95 -7.32 -4.66
CA ARG A 29 -9.85 -6.43 -5.39
C ARG A 29 -11.12 -6.11 -4.63
N LEU A 30 -11.72 -7.08 -3.94
CA LEU A 30 -12.87 -6.85 -3.05
C LEU A 30 -12.50 -5.91 -1.89
N GLY A 31 -11.27 -6.03 -1.37
CA GLY A 31 -10.73 -5.15 -0.35
C GLY A 31 -10.72 -3.66 -0.73
N TYR A 32 -10.47 -3.34 -2.00
CA TYR A 32 -10.55 -1.96 -2.51
C TYR A 32 -11.95 -1.38 -2.53
N HIS A 33 -13.00 -2.19 -2.42
CA HIS A 33 -14.36 -1.71 -2.30
C HIS A 33 -14.78 -1.47 -0.85
N ILE A 34 -13.91 -1.78 0.13
CA ILE A 34 -14.17 -1.50 1.54
C ILE A 34 -13.58 -0.13 1.90
N PHE A 35 -14.50 0.81 2.08
CA PHE A 35 -14.19 2.20 2.35
C PHE A 35 -13.91 2.46 3.82
N LEU A 36 -13.01 3.40 4.10
CA LEU A 36 -12.72 3.85 5.45
C LEU A 36 -13.90 4.68 5.98
N PRO A 37 -14.49 4.33 7.13
CA PRO A 37 -15.71 4.97 7.64
C PRO A 37 -15.51 6.43 8.09
N ILE A 38 -14.28 6.92 8.09
CA ILE A 38 -13.88 8.24 8.64
C ILE A 38 -13.78 9.31 7.54
N ILE A 39 -13.77 8.91 6.26
CA ILE A 39 -13.53 9.80 5.12
C ILE A 39 -14.77 9.84 4.23
N ASP A 40 -15.28 11.05 3.98
CA ASP A 40 -16.30 11.30 2.97
C ASP A 40 -15.68 11.21 1.57
N GLN A 41 -16.14 10.21 0.81
CA GLN A 41 -15.59 9.92 -0.52
C GLN A 41 -16.07 10.89 -1.60
N GLU A 42 -17.26 11.47 -1.43
CA GLU A 42 -17.81 12.40 -2.43
C GLU A 42 -17.02 13.72 -2.41
N THR A 43 -16.68 14.21 -1.22
CA THR A 43 -15.85 15.42 -1.07
C THR A 43 -14.41 15.21 -1.54
N LEU A 44 -13.86 14.00 -1.35
CA LEU A 44 -12.51 13.66 -1.80
C LEU A 44 -12.43 13.48 -3.33
N ALA A 45 -13.47 12.93 -3.96
CA ALA A 45 -13.56 12.84 -5.42
C ALA A 45 -13.68 14.22 -6.07
N GLN A 46 -14.47 15.11 -5.48
CA GLN A 46 -14.64 16.49 -5.96
C GLN A 46 -13.35 17.32 -5.81
N SER A 47 -12.61 17.15 -4.72
CA SER A 47 -11.36 17.88 -4.49
C SER A 47 -10.26 17.44 -5.45
N ILE A 48 -10.18 16.15 -5.80
CA ILE A 48 -9.23 15.65 -6.80
C ILE A 48 -9.58 16.12 -8.21
N GLN A 49 -10.85 16.15 -8.59
CA GLN A 49 -11.27 16.73 -9.88
C GLN A 49 -10.92 18.22 -9.96
N SER A 50 -11.06 18.96 -8.85
CA SER A 50 -10.70 20.39 -8.81
C SER A 50 -9.18 20.64 -8.91
N GLN A 51 -8.35 19.65 -8.58
CA GLN A 51 -6.89 19.74 -8.58
C GLN A 51 -6.21 19.02 -9.75
N GLU A 52 -6.97 18.37 -10.64
CA GLU A 52 -6.46 17.56 -11.75
C GLU A 52 -5.56 18.35 -12.72
N ASN A 53 -5.77 19.66 -12.83
CA ASN A 53 -4.99 20.56 -13.69
C ASN A 53 -3.70 21.10 -13.05
N ASN A 54 -3.48 20.88 -11.74
CA ASN A 54 -2.30 21.37 -11.04
C ASN A 54 -1.15 20.34 -11.06
N ALA A 55 0.09 20.81 -10.96
CA ALA A 55 1.27 19.94 -10.92
C ALA A 55 1.21 18.89 -9.77
N ILE A 56 0.55 19.25 -8.67
CA ILE A 56 0.28 18.37 -7.52
C ILE A 56 -0.68 17.24 -7.90
N GLY A 57 -1.76 17.54 -8.65
CA GLY A 57 -2.70 16.53 -9.15
C GLY A 57 -2.04 15.51 -10.08
N ARG A 58 -1.15 15.98 -10.96
CA ARG A 58 -0.36 15.09 -11.84
C ARG A 58 0.61 14.20 -11.06
N ALA A 59 1.31 14.73 -10.05
CA ALA A 59 2.17 13.93 -9.17
C ALA A 59 1.36 12.90 -8.38
N MET A 60 0.17 13.28 -7.88
CA MET A 60 -0.75 12.36 -7.22
C MET A 60 -1.28 11.27 -8.16
N GLN A 61 -1.51 11.58 -9.44
CA GLN A 61 -1.94 10.58 -10.43
C GLN A 61 -0.85 9.54 -10.71
N VAL A 62 0.43 9.95 -10.72
CA VAL A 62 1.56 9.02 -10.79
C VAL A 62 1.62 8.15 -9.53
N LEU A 63 1.45 8.74 -8.34
CA LEU A 63 1.37 7.99 -7.08
C LEU A 63 0.21 6.97 -7.09
N GLN A 64 -0.95 7.33 -7.66
CA GLN A 64 -2.11 6.42 -7.82
C GLN A 64 -1.79 5.21 -8.71
N MET A 65 -1.07 5.44 -9.80
CA MET A 65 -0.68 4.37 -10.71
C MET A 65 0.27 3.36 -10.04
N PHE A 66 1.18 3.84 -9.18
CA PHE A 66 2.13 3.00 -8.45
C PHE A 66 1.54 2.34 -7.19
N SER A 67 0.53 2.92 -6.55
CA SER A 67 -0.11 2.30 -5.38
C SER A 67 -1.17 1.27 -5.75
N ALA A 68 -1.52 1.16 -7.05
CA ALA A 68 -2.67 0.42 -7.56
C ALA A 68 -3.98 0.78 -6.83
N SER A 69 -3.99 1.93 -6.14
CA SER A 69 -5.04 2.41 -5.26
C SER A 69 -5.42 3.81 -5.72
N SER A 70 -6.72 4.03 -5.96
CA SER A 70 -7.19 5.38 -6.23
C SER A 70 -7.02 6.20 -4.96
N VAL A 71 -6.14 7.20 -4.99
CA VAL A 71 -6.06 8.24 -3.97
C VAL A 71 -7.42 8.93 -3.84
N GLY A 72 -8.24 8.88 -4.92
CA GLY A 72 -9.66 9.22 -4.97
C GLY A 72 -10.65 8.43 -4.13
N MET A 73 -10.24 7.29 -3.54
CA MET A 73 -11.10 6.51 -2.65
C MET A 73 -10.27 6.05 -1.44
N ALA A 74 -10.61 6.56 -0.27
CA ALA A 74 -9.96 6.14 0.97
C ALA A 74 -10.44 4.74 1.36
N THR A 75 -9.61 3.73 1.09
CA THR A 75 -9.91 2.30 1.31
C THR A 75 -8.98 1.71 2.37
N ILE A 76 -9.35 0.56 2.93
CA ILE A 76 -8.50 -0.16 3.91
C ILE A 76 -7.14 -0.54 3.29
N PHE A 77 -7.10 -0.82 1.99
CA PHE A 77 -5.87 -1.06 1.21
C PHE A 77 -5.32 0.20 0.54
N GLY A 78 -5.64 1.38 1.06
CA GLY A 78 -5.35 2.67 0.43
C GLY A 78 -3.87 2.92 0.12
N LEU A 79 -2.96 2.38 0.94
CA LEU A 79 -1.50 2.46 0.74
C LEU A 79 -0.97 1.38 -0.22
N GLY A 80 -1.73 0.31 -0.46
CA GLY A 80 -1.34 -0.81 -1.31
C GLY A 80 -0.03 -1.45 -0.87
N ILE A 81 0.73 -1.99 -1.83
CA ILE A 81 2.03 -2.64 -1.57
C ILE A 81 3.20 -1.64 -1.45
N MET A 82 2.96 -0.34 -1.60
CA MET A 82 4.01 0.69 -1.61
C MET A 82 4.91 0.69 -0.36
N PRO A 83 4.38 0.59 0.87
CA PRO A 83 5.25 0.61 2.05
C PRO A 83 6.27 -0.55 2.06
N TYR A 84 5.90 -1.70 1.49
CA TYR A 84 6.80 -2.84 1.35
C TYR A 84 7.87 -2.61 0.29
N ILE A 85 7.47 -2.08 -0.88
CA ILE A 85 8.41 -1.75 -1.96
C ILE A 85 9.43 -0.71 -1.45
N SER A 86 8.96 0.35 -0.78
CA SER A 86 9.84 1.36 -0.20
C SER A 86 10.78 0.78 0.85
N ALA A 87 10.30 -0.05 1.77
CA ALA A 87 11.14 -0.72 2.77
C ALA A 87 12.21 -1.59 2.11
N SER A 88 11.85 -2.36 1.07
CA SER A 88 12.79 -3.23 0.35
C SER A 88 13.88 -2.42 -0.34
N ILE A 89 13.55 -1.27 -0.95
CA ILE A 89 14.54 -0.38 -1.57
C ILE A 89 15.48 0.20 -0.50
N VAL A 90 14.93 0.61 0.65
CA VAL A 90 15.73 1.11 1.78
C VAL A 90 16.74 0.06 2.23
N PHE A 91 16.35 -1.20 2.41
CA PHE A 91 17.28 -2.28 2.78
C PHE A 91 18.25 -2.68 1.66
N GLN A 92 17.85 -2.58 0.39
CA GLN A 92 18.76 -2.78 -0.74
C GLN A 92 19.86 -1.70 -0.76
N LEU A 93 19.50 -0.43 -0.53
CA LEU A 93 20.44 0.68 -0.45
C LEU A 93 21.29 0.64 0.82
N LEU A 94 20.72 0.29 1.97
CA LEU A 94 21.47 0.10 3.22
C LEU A 94 22.48 -1.04 3.09
N GLY A 95 22.15 -2.09 2.34
CA GLY A 95 23.07 -3.21 2.11
C GLY A 95 24.35 -2.83 1.37
N SER A 96 24.35 -1.77 0.57
CA SER A 96 25.56 -1.30 -0.13
C SER A 96 26.38 -0.29 0.68
N VAL A 97 25.78 0.35 1.70
CA VAL A 97 26.42 1.40 2.50
C VAL A 97 26.82 0.92 3.90
N TYR A 98 26.08 -0.04 4.48
CA TYR A 98 26.28 -0.51 5.85
C TYR A 98 26.93 -1.91 5.88
N PRO A 99 28.22 -2.03 6.30
CA PRO A 99 29.00 -3.25 6.18
C PRO A 99 28.41 -4.50 6.86
N PRO A 100 27.74 -4.40 8.04
CA PRO A 100 27.10 -5.56 8.64
C PRO A 100 25.92 -6.11 7.83
N LEU A 101 25.14 -5.24 7.16
CA LEU A 101 24.06 -5.70 6.28
C LEU A 101 24.63 -6.29 4.98
N GLU A 102 25.74 -5.75 4.47
CA GLU A 102 26.45 -6.33 3.32
C GLU A 102 26.93 -7.76 3.61
N LYS A 103 27.47 -8.00 4.82
CA LYS A 103 27.86 -9.35 5.28
C LYS A 103 26.66 -10.30 5.33
N LEU A 104 25.53 -9.86 5.89
CA LEU A 104 24.28 -10.62 5.88
C LEU A 104 23.82 -10.94 4.45
N GLN A 105 23.95 -10.02 3.49
CA GLN A 105 23.63 -10.33 2.08
C GLN A 105 24.55 -11.41 1.49
N LYS A 106 25.82 -11.46 1.93
CA LYS A 106 26.84 -12.44 1.48
C LYS A 106 26.69 -13.82 2.13
N GLU A 107 25.96 -13.95 3.24
CA GLU A 107 25.66 -15.23 3.91
C GLU A 107 24.67 -16.13 3.14
N GLY A 108 24.18 -15.69 1.97
CA GLY A 108 23.34 -16.50 1.08
C GLY A 108 21.87 -16.54 1.53
N GLU A 109 21.25 -17.71 1.55
CA GLU A 109 19.81 -17.85 1.83
C GLU A 109 19.43 -17.45 3.26
N ALA A 110 20.27 -17.75 4.25
CA ALA A 110 20.00 -17.45 5.66
C ALA A 110 19.97 -15.92 5.90
N GLY A 111 20.95 -15.20 5.37
CA GLY A 111 21.00 -13.75 5.51
C GLY A 111 19.97 -13.00 4.68
N ARG A 112 19.61 -13.51 3.48
CA ARG A 112 18.45 -12.99 2.72
C ARG A 112 17.14 -13.15 3.47
N LYS A 113 16.91 -14.26 4.18
CA LYS A 113 15.73 -14.43 5.04
C LYS A 113 15.71 -13.39 6.16
N LYS A 114 16.85 -13.15 6.81
CA LYS A 114 16.96 -12.15 7.89
C LYS A 114 16.65 -10.73 7.40
N ILE A 115 17.15 -10.36 6.21
CA ILE A 115 16.87 -9.05 5.60
C ILE A 115 15.38 -8.93 5.23
N ASN A 116 14.76 -10.00 4.74
CA ASN A 116 13.32 -10.00 4.48
C ASN A 116 12.48 -9.84 5.76
N GLU A 117 12.91 -10.42 6.88
CA GLU A 117 12.27 -10.19 8.19
C GLU A 117 12.38 -8.72 8.61
N TYR A 118 13.57 -8.12 8.51
CA TYR A 118 13.75 -6.69 8.81
C TYR A 118 12.94 -5.79 7.88
N THR A 119 12.88 -6.14 6.60
CA THR A 119 12.07 -5.43 5.61
C THR A 119 10.60 -5.46 6.02
N ARG A 120 10.07 -6.62 6.42
CA ARG A 120 8.69 -6.75 6.92
C ARG A 120 8.43 -5.90 8.15
N TYR A 121 9.33 -5.89 9.15
CA TYR A 121 9.15 -5.06 10.33
C TYR A 121 9.19 -3.56 10.00
N ALA A 122 10.12 -3.14 9.14
CA ALA A 122 10.18 -1.76 8.68
C ALA A 122 8.95 -1.36 7.87
N THR A 123 8.39 -2.26 7.06
CA THR A 123 7.15 -2.02 6.32
C THR A 123 6.00 -1.65 7.25
N VAL A 124 5.85 -2.34 8.39
CA VAL A 124 4.77 -2.03 9.35
C VAL A 124 4.94 -0.62 9.92
N ILE A 125 6.17 -0.26 10.31
CA ILE A 125 6.47 1.07 10.87
C ILE A 125 6.27 2.16 9.82
N LEU A 126 6.72 1.92 8.59
CA LEU A 126 6.55 2.86 7.47
C LEU A 126 5.07 3.01 7.09
N ALA A 127 4.32 1.92 7.03
CA ALA A 127 2.88 1.95 6.74
C ALA A 127 2.11 2.71 7.83
N PHE A 128 2.47 2.53 9.10
CA PHE A 128 1.87 3.27 10.21
C PHE A 128 2.21 4.77 10.13
N GLY A 129 3.47 5.13 9.87
CA GLY A 129 3.86 6.53 9.68
C GLY A 129 3.21 7.17 8.45
N GLN A 130 3.16 6.47 7.33
CA GLN A 130 2.54 6.94 6.08
C GLN A 130 1.03 7.07 6.20
N SER A 131 0.33 6.15 6.88
CA SER A 131 -1.11 6.26 7.13
C SER A 131 -1.45 7.48 7.99
N LEU A 132 -0.70 7.71 9.08
CA LEU A 132 -0.85 8.90 9.91
C LEU A 132 -0.59 10.20 9.13
N MET A 133 0.50 10.22 8.34
CA MET A 133 0.82 11.37 7.50
C MET A 133 -0.28 11.62 6.47
N TRP A 134 -0.81 10.57 5.85
CA TRP A 134 -1.85 10.69 4.83
C TRP A 134 -3.15 11.25 5.43
N ILE A 135 -3.63 10.71 6.56
CA ILE A 135 -4.86 11.21 7.18
C ILE A 135 -4.70 12.68 7.65
N ARG A 136 -3.53 13.06 8.16
CA ARG A 136 -3.26 14.46 8.55
C ARG A 136 -3.12 15.39 7.36
N SER A 137 -2.41 14.97 6.31
CA SER A 137 -2.18 15.81 5.13
C SER A 137 -3.44 15.95 4.28
N THR A 138 -4.36 14.98 4.28
CA THR A 138 -5.69 15.11 3.66
C THR A 138 -6.42 16.35 4.21
N ASN A 139 -6.41 16.56 5.53
CA ASN A 139 -7.06 17.74 6.12
C ASN A 139 -6.39 19.07 5.73
N ALA A 140 -5.08 19.07 5.46
CA ALA A 140 -4.31 20.28 5.15
C ALA A 140 -4.23 20.59 3.64
N ILE A 141 -4.19 19.56 2.78
CA ILE A 141 -4.02 19.66 1.31
C ILE A 141 -5.35 19.99 0.61
N PHE A 142 -6.48 19.55 1.17
CA PHE A 142 -7.80 19.78 0.59
C PHE A 142 -8.56 20.93 1.28
N SER A 143 -7.82 21.95 1.72
CA SER A 143 -8.29 23.16 2.40
C SER A 143 -9.58 23.74 1.81
N GLY A 144 -10.71 23.45 2.46
CA GLY A 144 -12.02 24.05 2.17
C GLY A 144 -13.22 23.18 2.56
N ALA A 145 -13.09 21.85 2.50
CA ALA A 145 -14.12 20.91 2.95
C ALA A 145 -13.49 19.91 3.92
N SER A 146 -14.05 19.77 5.12
CA SER A 146 -13.62 18.75 6.06
C SER A 146 -13.94 17.37 5.48
N ILE A 147 -12.97 16.78 4.78
CA ILE A 147 -13.06 15.42 4.21
C ILE A 147 -13.20 14.38 5.33
N VAL A 148 -12.64 14.70 6.51
CA VAL A 148 -12.92 13.96 7.74
C VAL A 148 -14.24 14.46 8.32
N ILE A 149 -15.19 13.55 8.49
CA ILE A 149 -16.49 13.86 9.10
C ILE A 149 -16.23 14.54 10.46
N PRO A 150 -16.82 15.73 10.74
CA PRO A 150 -16.52 16.55 11.92
C PRO A 150 -16.61 15.80 13.27
N ASP A 151 -17.50 14.81 13.37
CA ASP A 151 -17.70 13.95 14.55
C ASP A 151 -16.55 12.95 14.82
N PHE A 152 -15.66 12.73 13.84
CA PHE A 152 -14.53 11.78 13.91
C PHE A 152 -13.17 12.47 14.02
N SER A 153 -13.13 13.74 14.45
CA SER A 153 -11.91 14.55 14.60
C SER A 153 -11.05 14.20 15.83
N GLY A 154 -11.48 13.26 16.66
CA GLY A 154 -10.74 12.81 17.84
C GLY A 154 -9.43 12.08 17.49
N SER A 155 -8.39 12.30 18.28
CA SER A 155 -7.08 11.62 18.14
C SER A 155 -7.20 10.08 18.19
N PHE A 156 -8.26 9.56 18.83
CA PHE A 156 -8.60 8.15 18.85
C PHE A 156 -8.99 7.60 17.47
N TYR A 157 -9.79 8.34 16.70
CA TYR A 157 -10.24 7.94 15.37
C TYR A 157 -9.12 8.00 14.32
N LEU A 158 -8.21 8.97 14.47
CA LEU A 158 -6.95 9.02 13.70
C LEU A 158 -6.12 7.75 13.92
N LEU A 159 -6.03 7.29 15.16
CA LEU A 159 -5.24 6.12 15.53
C LEU A 159 -5.91 4.83 15.05
N SER A 160 -7.24 4.71 15.18
CA SER A 160 -7.99 3.56 14.65
C SER A 160 -7.95 3.49 13.12
N ALA A 161 -8.00 4.64 12.43
CA ALA A 161 -7.86 4.70 10.98
C ALA A 161 -6.46 4.27 10.53
N ALA A 162 -5.42 4.80 11.17
CA ALA A 162 -4.04 4.42 10.88
C ALA A 162 -3.79 2.93 11.12
N LEU A 163 -4.31 2.37 12.21
CA LEU A 163 -4.24 0.93 12.47
C LEU A 163 -5.00 0.11 11.44
N THR A 164 -6.20 0.55 11.03
CA THR A 164 -7.01 -0.15 10.02
C THR A 164 -6.31 -0.16 8.66
N MET A 165 -5.74 0.97 8.24
CA MET A 165 -4.97 1.08 6.99
C MET A 165 -3.67 0.27 7.06
N THR A 166 -2.98 0.28 8.20
CA THR A 166 -1.76 -0.50 8.40
C THR A 166 -2.08 -2.00 8.38
N ALA A 167 -3.14 -2.42 9.06
CA ALA A 167 -3.61 -3.80 9.06
C ALA A 167 -4.03 -4.24 7.65
N GLY A 168 -4.76 -3.41 6.90
CA GLY A 168 -5.10 -3.69 5.50
C GLY A 168 -3.87 -3.80 4.60
N THR A 169 -2.86 -2.96 4.79
CA THR A 169 -1.62 -3.01 3.99
C THR A 169 -0.76 -4.24 4.28
N VAL A 170 -0.88 -4.83 5.47
CA VAL A 170 -0.12 -6.02 5.89
C VAL A 170 -0.83 -7.33 5.47
N LEU A 171 -2.14 -7.27 5.21
CA LEU A 171 -2.99 -8.41 4.85
C LEU A 171 -2.80 -8.81 3.38
#